data_AF-A0A6I6JNZ3-F1
#
_entry.id   AF-A0A6I6JNZ3-F1
#
_cell.length_a   1.000
_cell.length_b   1.000
_cell.length_c   1.000
_cell.angle_alpha   90.00
_cell.angle_beta   90.00
_cell.angle_gamma   90.00
#
_symmetry.space_group_name_H-M   'P 1'
#
loop_
_entity.id
_entity.type
_entity.pdbx_description
1 polymer ?
#
loop_
_entity_poly.entity_id
_entity_poly.type
_entity_poly.pdbx_seq_one_letter_code
_entity_poly.pdbx_strand_id
1 'polypeptide(L)'
;MKPIGEKIKELRKSKGINQISVAEACGIKQSSYANIENGKTQAISIEVGKGIAKALSIPFDELFEIEYSNDTIIKLENQLKEEEEKVKKLEERINEKNIIIESFRKEILQYKAKWLWPKLIENLSIIGRSEMKLNGVNSEKQIEELEEIINYNIGQFKDKISVVLDSGIVDRYNLMDHILLNSPILQNIIREKTKSKTEFISYFTKYINRFIEIKEYEVEKFILTHKFINW
;
A
#
# COMPACT_ATOMS: atom_id res chain seq x y z
N MET A 1 -14.49 43.32 30.16
CA MET A 1 -13.98 41.95 30.42
C MET A 1 -14.95 41.23 31.31
N LYS A 2 -15.40 40.01 30.94
CA LYS A 2 -16.11 39.14 31.88
C LYS A 2 -15.14 38.69 32.99
N PRO A 3 -15.56 38.53 34.25
CA PRO A 3 -14.72 37.93 35.28
C PRO A 3 -14.25 36.53 34.86
N ILE A 4 -12.97 36.23 35.09
CA ILE A 4 -12.36 34.93 34.73
C ILE A 4 -13.13 33.72 35.28
N GLY A 5 -13.71 33.85 36.48
CA GLY A 5 -14.55 32.82 37.09
C GLY A 5 -15.80 32.49 36.28
N GLU A 6 -16.47 33.49 35.71
CA GLU A 6 -17.65 33.29 34.86
C GLU A 6 -17.27 32.61 33.55
N LYS A 7 -16.16 33.03 32.93
CA LYS A 7 -15.61 32.41 31.72
C LYS A 7 -15.28 30.93 31.96
N ILE A 8 -14.60 30.61 33.06
CA ILE A 8 -14.30 29.22 33.48
C ILE A 8 -15.59 28.41 33.62
N LYS A 9 -16.62 28.98 34.26
CA LYS A 9 -17.92 28.35 34.50
C LYS A 9 -18.68 28.07 33.21
N GLU A 10 -18.69 29.02 32.28
CA GLU A 10 -19.30 28.87 30.96
C GLU A 10 -18.61 27.76 30.16
N LEU A 11 -17.27 27.80 30.07
CA LEU A 11 -16.46 26.79 29.37
C LEU A 11 -16.61 25.39 29.97
N ARG A 12 -16.63 25.28 31.29
CA ARG A 12 -16.84 23.99 31.96
C ARG A 12 -18.21 23.43 31.63
N LYS A 13 -19.27 24.26 31.72
CA LYS A 13 -20.64 23.85 31.43
C LYS A 13 -20.84 23.48 29.97
N SER A 14 -20.28 24.23 29.03
CA SER A 14 -20.39 23.93 27.60
C SER A 14 -19.71 22.61 27.23
N LYS A 15 -18.66 22.21 27.96
CA LYS A 15 -17.96 20.92 27.81
C LYS A 15 -18.57 19.78 28.65
N GLY A 16 -19.64 20.02 29.40
CA GLY A 16 -20.31 19.01 30.23
C GLY A 16 -19.46 18.50 31.41
N ILE A 17 -18.42 19.25 31.82
CA ILE A 17 -17.47 18.82 32.86
C ILE A 17 -18.03 19.18 34.25
N ASN A 18 -17.87 18.30 35.23
CA ASN A 18 -18.31 18.57 36.60
C ASN A 18 -17.23 19.37 37.38
N GLN A 19 -17.64 20.08 38.44
CA GLN A 19 -16.72 20.92 39.22
C GLN A 19 -15.66 20.10 39.99
N ILE A 20 -15.98 18.88 40.39
CA ILE A 20 -15.08 17.99 41.16
C ILE A 20 -13.90 17.58 40.28
N SER A 21 -14.16 17.17 39.05
CA SER A 21 -13.15 16.75 38.08
C SER A 21 -12.17 17.87 37.73
N VAL A 22 -12.64 19.12 37.64
CA VAL A 22 -11.72 20.25 37.44
C VAL A 22 -10.90 20.53 38.71
N ALA A 23 -11.52 20.45 39.89
CA ALA A 23 -10.83 20.66 41.16
C ALA A 23 -9.73 19.62 41.40
N GLU A 24 -10.01 18.34 41.11
CA GLU A 24 -9.05 17.24 41.16
C GLU A 24 -7.86 17.47 40.22
N ALA A 25 -8.13 17.89 38.98
CA ALA A 25 -7.08 18.22 38.01
C ALA A 25 -6.20 19.42 38.43
N CYS A 26 -6.73 20.29 39.28
CA CYS A 26 -6.01 21.43 39.85
C CYS A 26 -5.34 21.12 41.19
N GLY A 27 -5.57 19.95 41.78
CA GLY A 27 -5.08 19.62 43.13
C GLY A 27 -5.70 20.47 44.24
N ILE A 28 -6.93 20.96 44.07
CA ILE A 28 -7.64 21.81 45.04
C ILE A 28 -8.96 21.19 45.47
N LYS A 29 -9.53 21.68 46.59
CA LYS A 29 -10.87 21.26 47.03
C LYS A 29 -11.93 21.77 46.05
N GLN A 30 -12.99 20.97 45.81
CA GLN A 30 -14.14 21.38 44.99
C GLN A 30 -14.73 22.73 45.45
N SER A 31 -14.81 22.96 46.76
CA SER A 31 -15.29 24.23 47.32
C SER A 31 -14.42 25.43 46.90
N SER A 32 -13.11 25.24 46.80
CA SER A 32 -12.18 26.27 46.32
C SER A 32 -12.39 26.56 44.83
N TYR A 33 -12.60 25.52 44.01
CA TYR A 33 -12.94 25.70 42.59
C TYR A 33 -14.29 26.40 42.40
N ALA A 34 -15.31 26.04 43.19
CA ALA A 34 -16.61 26.71 43.16
C ALA A 34 -16.51 28.19 43.56
N ASN A 35 -15.61 28.55 44.48
CA ASN A 35 -15.35 29.94 44.83
C ASN A 35 -14.69 30.71 43.66
N ILE A 36 -13.78 30.07 42.91
CA ILE A 36 -13.19 30.63 41.69
C ILE A 36 -14.27 30.92 40.64
N GLU A 37 -15.14 29.96 40.32
CA GLU A 37 -16.22 30.13 39.34
C GLU A 37 -17.23 31.23 39.69
N ASN A 38 -17.42 31.49 40.99
CA ASN A 38 -18.36 32.49 41.48
C ASN A 38 -17.68 33.82 41.84
N GLY A 39 -16.41 34.02 41.46
CA GLY A 39 -15.68 35.27 41.68
C GLY A 39 -15.34 35.59 43.14
N LYS A 40 -15.49 34.61 44.05
CA LYS A 40 -15.14 34.77 45.48
C LYS A 40 -13.63 34.63 45.74
N THR A 41 -12.88 34.16 44.76
CA THR A 41 -11.41 34.08 44.79
C THR A 41 -10.84 35.14 43.87
N GLN A 42 -10.10 36.11 44.41
CA GLN A 42 -9.56 37.24 43.66
C GLN A 42 -8.30 36.92 42.85
N ALA A 43 -7.49 35.97 43.31
CA ALA A 43 -6.27 35.54 42.64
C ALA A 43 -6.14 34.02 42.71
N ILE A 44 -5.70 33.41 41.61
CA ILE A 44 -5.39 31.99 41.50
C ILE A 44 -3.91 31.82 41.18
N SER A 45 -3.29 30.75 41.71
CA SER A 45 -1.89 30.47 41.39
C SER A 45 -1.74 30.04 39.92
N ILE A 46 -0.53 30.15 39.38
CA ILE A 46 -0.22 29.72 38.01
C ILE A 46 -0.51 28.22 37.86
N GLU A 47 -0.20 27.41 38.86
CA GLU A 47 -0.44 25.96 38.88
C GLU A 47 -1.93 25.65 38.82
N VAL A 48 -2.75 26.36 39.61
CA VAL A 48 -4.21 26.22 39.57
C VAL A 48 -4.74 26.66 38.20
N GLY A 49 -4.28 27.80 37.67
CA GLY A 49 -4.67 28.27 36.34
C GLY A 49 -4.30 27.28 35.22
N LYS A 50 -3.10 26.68 35.27
CA LYS A 50 -2.68 25.61 34.34
C LYS A 50 -3.53 24.36 34.50
N GLY A 51 -3.86 23.98 35.73
CA GLY A 51 -4.78 22.87 36.03
C GLY A 51 -6.15 23.10 35.41
N ILE A 52 -6.70 24.31 35.54
CA ILE A 52 -7.99 24.68 34.95
C ILE A 52 -7.91 24.65 33.43
N ALA A 53 -6.90 25.28 32.82
CA ALA A 53 -6.70 25.28 31.37
C ALA A 53 -6.60 23.85 30.80
N LYS A 54 -5.82 22.98 31.45
CA LYS A 54 -5.67 21.57 31.11
C LYS A 54 -7.00 20.80 31.25
N ALA A 55 -7.68 20.95 32.37
CA ALA A 55 -8.96 20.27 32.64
C ALA A 55 -10.04 20.69 31.63
N LEU A 56 -10.02 21.96 31.23
CA LEU A 56 -10.92 22.50 30.23
C LEU A 56 -10.41 22.28 28.81
N SER A 57 -9.23 21.71 28.58
CA SER A 57 -8.63 21.53 27.25
C SER A 57 -8.65 22.81 26.42
N ILE A 58 -8.15 23.90 27.00
CA ILE A 58 -7.90 25.18 26.32
C ILE A 58 -6.48 25.67 26.64
N PRO A 59 -5.82 26.41 25.73
CA PRO A 59 -4.56 27.06 26.01
C PRO A 59 -4.66 28.02 27.22
N PHE A 60 -3.59 28.10 28.01
CA PHE A 60 -3.55 28.93 29.22
C PHE A 60 -3.63 30.42 28.89
N ASP A 61 -2.90 30.85 27.88
CA ASP A 61 -2.97 32.18 27.29
C ASP A 61 -4.36 32.54 26.77
N GLU A 62 -5.07 31.60 26.15
CA GLU A 62 -6.48 31.81 25.74
C GLU A 62 -7.41 31.95 26.95
N LEU A 63 -7.23 31.14 27.99
CA LEU A 63 -8.01 31.23 29.22
C LEU A 63 -7.86 32.62 29.86
N PHE A 64 -6.64 33.13 29.93
CA PHE A 64 -6.30 34.39 30.59
C PHE A 64 -6.19 35.61 29.67
N GLU A 65 -6.51 35.48 28.38
CA GLU A 65 -6.44 36.56 27.38
C GLU A 65 -5.07 37.26 27.40
N ILE A 66 -3.99 36.46 27.44
CA ILE A 66 -2.62 37.00 27.46
C ILE A 66 -2.31 37.61 26.10
N GLU A 67 -2.13 38.93 26.06
CA GLU A 67 -1.67 39.63 24.86
C GLU A 67 -0.17 39.41 24.66
N TYR A 68 0.21 38.97 23.46
CA TYR A 68 1.60 38.87 23.05
C TYR A 68 2.09 40.21 22.49
N SER A 69 3.35 40.55 22.76
CA SER A 69 3.94 41.74 22.13
C SER A 69 4.07 41.55 20.63
N ASN A 70 3.85 42.63 19.86
CA ASN A 70 4.04 42.62 18.41
C ASN A 70 5.44 42.12 18.01
N ASP A 71 6.48 42.44 18.78
CA ASP A 71 7.84 41.94 18.55
C ASP A 71 7.95 40.42 18.64
N THR A 72 7.17 39.79 19.52
CA THR A 72 7.15 38.32 19.66
C THR A 72 6.45 37.68 18.47
N ILE A 73 5.33 38.26 18.04
CA ILE A 73 4.57 37.81 16.87
C ILE A 73 5.45 37.89 15.62
N ILE A 74 6.10 39.04 15.38
CA ILE A 74 6.98 39.25 14.23
C ILE A 74 8.14 38.24 14.21
N LYS A 75 8.74 37.93 15.38
CA LYS A 75 9.80 36.93 15.47
C LYS A 75 9.30 35.53 15.09
N LEU A 76 8.13 35.14 15.59
CA LEU A 76 7.54 33.83 15.28
C LEU A 76 7.15 33.73 13.81
N GLU A 77 6.60 34.78 13.21
CA GLU A 77 6.27 34.83 11.79
C GLU A 77 7.51 34.67 10.90
N ASN A 78 8.61 35.34 11.25
CA ASN A 78 9.88 35.18 10.51
C ASN A 78 10.43 33.76 10.63
N GLN A 79 10.42 33.18 11.84
CA GLN A 79 10.85 31.79 12.03
C GLN A 79 9.97 30.81 11.25
N LEU A 80 8.66 31.00 11.26
CA LEU A 80 7.72 30.17 10.51
C LEU A 80 8.04 30.19 9.03
N LYS A 81 8.27 31.39 8.47
CA LYS A 81 8.64 31.57 7.07
C LYS A 81 9.96 30.87 6.71
N GLU A 82 10.98 30.98 7.56
CA GLU A 82 12.25 30.28 7.36
C GLU A 82 12.09 28.76 7.36
N GLU A 83 11.27 28.22 8.27
CA GLU A 83 11.00 26.78 8.32
C GLU A 83 10.18 26.31 7.11
N GLU A 84 9.18 27.08 6.66
CA GLU A 84 8.43 26.79 5.44
C GLU A 84 9.34 26.70 4.20
N GLU A 85 10.30 27.62 4.06
CA GLU A 85 11.27 27.58 2.97
C GLU A 85 12.19 26.36 3.05
N LYS A 86 12.60 25.94 4.26
CA LYS A 86 13.40 24.71 4.45
C LYS A 86 12.61 23.47 4.09
N VAL A 87 11.35 23.37 4.51
CA VAL A 87 10.46 22.25 4.18
C VAL A 87 10.31 22.12 2.67
N LYS A 88 10.03 23.22 1.97
CA LYS A 88 9.91 23.22 0.50
C LYS A 88 11.17 22.67 -0.18
N LYS A 89 12.36 23.12 0.25
CA LYS A 89 13.65 22.62 -0.29
C LYS A 89 13.85 21.13 -0.01
N LEU A 90 13.40 20.63 1.14
CA LEU A 90 13.48 19.20 1.46
C LEU A 90 12.53 18.38 0.59
N GLU A 91 11.31 18.86 0.34
CA GLU A 91 10.35 18.22 -0.55
C GLU A 91 10.88 18.10 -1.99
N GLU A 92 11.49 19.18 -2.51
CA GLU A 92 12.15 19.16 -3.82
C GLU A 92 13.25 18.09 -3.89
N ARG A 93 14.13 18.02 -2.89
CA ARG A 93 15.20 16.99 -2.82
C ARG A 93 14.66 15.57 -2.68
N ILE A 94 13.55 15.38 -1.97
CA ILE A 94 12.88 14.07 -1.87
C ILE A 94 12.34 13.66 -3.24
N ASN A 95 11.70 14.59 -3.95
CA ASN A 95 11.17 14.32 -5.28
C ASN A 95 12.29 13.93 -6.27
N GLU A 96 13.40 14.65 -6.28
CA GLU A 96 14.59 14.31 -7.10
C GLU A 96 15.10 12.90 -6.80
N LYS A 97 15.23 12.54 -5.52
CA LYS A 97 15.67 11.20 -5.11
C LYS A 97 14.68 10.11 -5.52
N ASN A 98 13.38 10.37 -5.42
CA ASN A 98 12.36 9.42 -5.84
C ASN A 98 12.45 9.11 -7.33
N ILE A 99 12.71 10.11 -8.18
CA ILE A 99 12.93 9.90 -9.62
C ILE A 99 14.10 8.94 -9.87
N ILE A 100 15.21 9.13 -9.15
CA ILE A 100 16.40 8.27 -9.26
C ILE A 100 16.08 6.84 -8.78
N ILE A 101 15.38 6.70 -7.65
CA ILE A 101 14.95 5.39 -7.14
C ILE A 101 14.10 4.65 -8.17
N GLU A 102 13.14 5.33 -8.79
CA GLU A 102 12.31 4.73 -9.84
C GLU A 102 13.12 4.33 -11.08
N SER A 103 14.13 5.11 -11.47
CA SER A 103 15.03 4.71 -12.56
C SER A 103 15.82 3.44 -12.23
N PHE A 104 16.36 3.32 -11.01
CA PHE A 104 17.08 2.12 -10.60
C PHE A 104 16.17 0.91 -10.43
N ARG A 105 14.94 1.11 -9.93
CA ARG A 105 13.93 0.04 -9.89
C ARG A 105 13.67 -0.51 -11.28
N LYS A 106 13.50 0.36 -12.29
CA LYS A 106 13.31 -0.02 -13.70
C LYS A 106 14.52 -0.75 -14.29
N GLU A 107 15.73 -0.35 -13.92
CA GLU A 107 16.95 -1.00 -14.38
C GLU A 107 17.13 -2.40 -13.76
N ILE A 108 17.00 -2.51 -12.43
CA ILE A 108 17.02 -3.80 -11.70
C ILE A 108 15.97 -4.75 -12.28
N LEU A 109 14.79 -4.22 -12.59
CA LEU A 109 13.71 -4.93 -13.24
C LEU A 109 14.15 -5.55 -14.58
N GLN A 110 14.78 -4.76 -15.45
CA GLN A 110 15.30 -5.24 -16.73
C GLN A 110 16.36 -6.34 -16.56
N TYR A 111 17.27 -6.17 -15.60
CA TYR A 111 18.30 -7.19 -15.32
C TYR A 111 17.72 -8.50 -14.79
N LYS A 112 16.76 -8.43 -13.84
CA LYS A 112 16.06 -9.61 -13.31
C LYS A 112 15.32 -10.35 -14.42
N ALA A 113 14.60 -9.62 -15.28
CA ALA A 113 13.92 -10.19 -16.43
C ALA A 113 14.92 -10.90 -17.37
N LYS A 114 16.04 -10.26 -17.71
CA LYS A 114 17.08 -10.84 -18.57
C LYS A 114 17.65 -12.15 -18.02
N TRP A 115 17.83 -12.25 -16.70
CA TRP A 115 18.41 -13.45 -16.09
C TRP A 115 17.40 -14.58 -15.87
N LEU A 116 16.16 -14.23 -15.54
CA LEU A 116 15.14 -15.21 -15.16
C LEU A 116 14.36 -15.75 -16.35
N TRP A 117 14.10 -14.92 -17.38
CA TRP A 117 13.32 -15.34 -18.54
C TRP A 117 13.86 -16.56 -19.28
N PRO A 118 15.18 -16.69 -19.54
CA PRO A 118 15.71 -17.88 -20.19
C PRO A 118 15.38 -19.17 -19.43
N LYS A 119 15.44 -19.14 -18.09
CA LYS A 119 15.13 -20.28 -17.23
C LYS A 119 13.63 -20.61 -17.19
N LEU A 120 12.78 -19.60 -17.31
CA LEU A 120 11.33 -19.78 -17.41
C LEU A 120 10.95 -20.40 -18.77
N ILE A 121 11.55 -19.90 -19.86
CA ILE A 121 11.37 -20.43 -21.22
C ILE A 121 11.83 -21.88 -21.31
N GLU A 122 12.96 -22.22 -20.67
CA GLU A 122 13.47 -23.59 -20.61
C GLU A 122 12.47 -24.55 -19.94
N ASN A 123 11.96 -24.20 -18.76
CA ASN A 123 10.94 -24.98 -18.06
C ASN A 123 9.69 -25.19 -18.93
N LEU A 124 9.15 -24.13 -19.55
CA LEU A 124 7.99 -24.22 -20.45
C LEU A 124 8.25 -25.13 -21.64
N SER A 125 9.45 -25.05 -22.21
CA SER A 125 9.86 -25.85 -23.35
C SER A 125 9.95 -27.33 -22.98
N ILE A 126 10.48 -27.65 -21.79
CA ILE A 126 10.54 -29.02 -21.28
C ILE A 126 9.13 -29.56 -21.06
N ILE A 127 8.27 -28.81 -20.37
CA ILE A 127 6.87 -29.19 -20.12
C ILE A 127 6.16 -29.49 -21.44
N GLY A 128 6.14 -28.54 -22.38
CA GLY A 128 5.42 -28.72 -23.63
C GLY A 128 5.97 -29.85 -24.50
N ARG A 129 7.29 -30.07 -24.54
CA ARG A 129 7.86 -31.21 -25.28
C ARG A 129 7.51 -32.55 -24.63
N SER A 130 7.52 -32.64 -23.30
CA SER A 130 7.13 -33.87 -22.60
C SER A 130 5.65 -34.18 -22.80
N GLU A 131 4.78 -33.17 -22.80
CA GLU A 131 3.35 -33.33 -23.11
C GLU A 131 3.10 -33.79 -24.54
N MET A 132 3.83 -33.23 -25.50
CA MET A 132 3.73 -33.69 -26.89
C MET A 132 4.17 -35.16 -27.03
N LYS A 133 5.18 -35.60 -26.26
CA LYS A 133 5.61 -37.01 -26.24
C LYS A 133 4.56 -37.92 -25.62
N LEU A 134 3.89 -37.50 -24.55
CA LEU A 134 2.85 -38.30 -23.89
C LEU A 134 1.76 -38.75 -24.88
N ASN A 135 1.40 -37.92 -25.86
CA ASN A 135 0.40 -38.26 -26.88
C ASN A 135 0.76 -39.45 -27.78
N GLY A 136 2.03 -39.88 -27.81
CA GLY A 136 2.52 -40.98 -28.65
C GLY A 136 3.02 -42.20 -27.87
N VAL A 137 2.84 -42.23 -26.54
CA VAL A 137 3.36 -43.28 -25.66
C VAL A 137 2.24 -44.20 -25.22
N ASN A 138 2.45 -45.51 -25.34
CA ASN A 138 1.50 -46.54 -24.89
C ASN A 138 1.97 -47.32 -23.64
N SER A 139 3.21 -47.08 -23.19
CA SER A 139 3.77 -47.75 -22.02
C SER A 139 3.45 -46.97 -20.75
N GLU A 140 2.75 -47.60 -19.82
CA GLU A 140 2.39 -47.01 -18.52
C GLU A 140 3.61 -46.47 -17.77
N LYS A 141 4.71 -47.23 -17.75
CA LYS A 141 5.98 -46.78 -17.16
C LYS A 141 6.53 -45.51 -17.81
N GLN A 142 6.46 -45.39 -19.13
CA GLN A 142 6.95 -44.20 -19.84
C GLN A 142 6.01 -42.99 -19.62
N ILE A 143 4.72 -43.23 -19.43
CA ILE A 143 3.75 -42.20 -19.06
C ILE A 143 4.12 -41.65 -17.67
N GLU A 144 4.29 -42.53 -16.67
CA GLU A 144 4.67 -42.14 -15.32
C GLU A 144 5.98 -41.31 -15.30
N GLU A 145 7.02 -41.78 -15.99
CA GLU A 145 8.31 -41.06 -16.09
C GLU A 145 8.15 -39.65 -16.70
N LEU A 146 7.32 -39.49 -17.73
CA LEU A 146 7.07 -38.18 -18.35
C LEU A 146 6.23 -37.27 -17.46
N GLU A 147 5.24 -37.81 -16.76
CA GLU A 147 4.41 -37.07 -15.81
C GLU A 147 5.24 -36.55 -14.63
N GLU A 148 6.17 -37.34 -14.09
CA GLU A 148 7.11 -36.88 -13.06
C GLU A 148 7.96 -35.70 -13.54
N ILE A 149 8.52 -35.79 -14.75
CA ILE A 149 9.30 -34.70 -15.36
C ILE A 149 8.45 -33.44 -15.52
N ILE A 150 7.21 -33.59 -16.00
CA ILE A 150 6.29 -32.47 -16.18
C ILE A 150 5.97 -31.82 -14.83
N ASN A 151 5.58 -32.61 -13.83
CA ASN A 151 5.19 -32.10 -12.52
C ASN A 151 6.36 -31.42 -11.80
N TYR A 152 7.57 -31.97 -11.89
CA TYR A 152 8.77 -31.34 -11.37
C TYR A 152 9.01 -29.96 -12.02
N ASN A 153 8.93 -29.87 -13.35
CA ASN A 153 9.15 -28.61 -14.06
C ASN A 153 8.03 -27.59 -13.82
N ILE A 154 6.79 -28.03 -13.65
CA ILE A 154 5.66 -27.16 -13.23
C ILE A 154 5.97 -26.55 -11.86
N GLY A 155 6.38 -27.36 -10.87
CA GLY A 155 6.73 -26.87 -9.54
C GLY A 155 7.82 -25.80 -9.60
N GLN A 156 8.92 -26.11 -10.29
CA GLN A 156 10.01 -25.14 -10.50
C GLN A 156 9.57 -23.88 -11.24
N PHE A 157 8.62 -23.98 -12.16
CA PHE A 157 8.09 -22.84 -12.90
C PHE A 157 7.17 -21.98 -12.04
N LYS A 158 6.31 -22.59 -11.21
CA LYS A 158 5.47 -21.91 -10.21
C LYS A 158 6.29 -21.05 -9.27
N ASP A 159 7.32 -21.63 -8.65
CA ASP A 159 8.17 -20.94 -7.68
C ASP A 159 8.83 -19.71 -8.31
N LYS A 160 9.38 -19.87 -9.52
CA LYS A 160 10.00 -18.77 -10.27
C LYS A 160 8.99 -17.69 -10.65
N ILE A 161 7.78 -18.05 -11.09
CA ILE A 161 6.74 -17.07 -11.45
C ILE A 161 6.25 -16.30 -10.24
N SER A 162 6.03 -16.96 -9.09
CA SER A 162 5.58 -16.27 -7.87
C SER A 162 6.53 -15.12 -7.54
N VAL A 163 7.84 -15.37 -7.54
CA VAL A 163 8.88 -14.35 -7.28
C VAL A 163 8.76 -13.16 -8.25
N VAL A 164 8.39 -13.40 -9.50
CA VAL A 164 8.27 -12.37 -10.53
C VAL A 164 6.98 -11.56 -10.39
N LEU A 165 5.87 -12.23 -10.13
CA LEU A 165 4.58 -11.57 -9.91
C LEU A 165 4.63 -10.73 -8.62
N ASP A 166 5.17 -11.28 -7.54
CA ASP A 166 5.29 -10.61 -6.24
C ASP A 166 6.21 -9.39 -6.29
N SER A 167 7.20 -9.41 -7.18
CA SER A 167 8.09 -8.27 -7.39
C SER A 167 7.50 -7.19 -8.29
N GLY A 168 6.31 -7.40 -8.86
CA GLY A 168 5.67 -6.47 -9.80
C GLY A 168 6.42 -6.33 -11.13
N ILE A 169 7.34 -7.27 -11.42
CA ILE A 169 8.22 -7.21 -12.61
C ILE A 169 7.43 -7.52 -13.87
N VAL A 170 6.50 -8.47 -13.77
CA VAL A 170 5.69 -8.96 -14.87
C VAL A 170 4.27 -8.98 -14.35
N ASP A 171 3.36 -8.35 -15.07
CA ASP A 171 1.95 -8.49 -14.76
C ASP A 171 1.40 -9.81 -15.34
N ARG A 172 0.15 -10.13 -15.01
CA ARG A 172 -0.47 -11.36 -15.50
C ARG A 172 -0.56 -11.42 -17.03
N TYR A 173 -0.75 -10.28 -17.71
CA TYR A 173 -0.87 -10.23 -19.17
C TYR A 173 0.48 -10.49 -19.85
N ASN A 174 1.55 -9.86 -19.36
CA ASN A 174 2.91 -10.13 -19.84
C ASN A 174 3.30 -11.59 -19.61
N LEU A 175 2.92 -12.17 -18.47
CA LEU A 175 3.17 -13.58 -18.22
C LEU A 175 2.44 -14.49 -19.22
N MET A 176 1.15 -14.20 -19.47
CA MET A 176 0.37 -14.92 -20.46
C MET A 176 1.01 -14.85 -21.85
N ASP A 177 1.53 -13.70 -22.26
CA ASP A 177 2.28 -13.54 -23.51
C ASP A 177 3.48 -14.46 -23.59
N HIS A 178 4.30 -14.44 -22.54
CA HIS A 178 5.49 -15.28 -22.50
C HIS A 178 5.13 -16.77 -22.52
N ILE A 179 4.10 -17.20 -21.79
CA ILE A 179 3.64 -18.59 -21.82
C ILE A 179 3.14 -18.96 -23.21
N LEU A 180 2.31 -18.11 -23.81
CA LEU A 180 1.73 -18.33 -25.13
C LEU A 180 2.81 -18.51 -26.19
N LEU A 181 3.78 -17.58 -26.24
CA LEU A 181 4.85 -17.54 -27.25
C LEU A 181 5.87 -18.67 -27.09
N ASN A 182 6.10 -19.16 -25.87
CA ASN A 182 7.19 -20.08 -25.57
C ASN A 182 6.73 -21.50 -25.21
N SER A 183 5.42 -21.77 -25.13
CA SER A 183 4.90 -23.12 -24.93
C SER A 183 4.75 -23.85 -26.28
N PRO A 184 5.52 -24.92 -26.55
CA PRO A 184 5.42 -25.66 -27.80
C PRO A 184 4.02 -26.19 -28.08
N ILE A 185 3.30 -26.65 -27.05
CA ILE A 185 1.96 -27.21 -27.21
C ILE A 185 0.92 -26.13 -27.57
N LEU A 186 1.01 -24.94 -26.97
CA LEU A 186 0.12 -23.83 -27.31
C LEU A 186 0.41 -23.31 -28.73
N GLN A 187 1.69 -23.16 -29.07
CA GLN A 187 2.10 -22.79 -30.42
C GLN A 187 1.61 -23.80 -31.47
N ASN A 188 1.65 -25.10 -31.16
CA ASN A 188 1.13 -26.12 -32.06
C ASN A 188 -0.39 -26.00 -32.25
N ILE A 189 -1.16 -25.79 -31.16
CA ILE A 189 -2.61 -25.62 -31.24
C ILE A 189 -2.99 -24.39 -32.08
N ILE A 190 -2.29 -23.27 -31.90
CA ILE A 190 -2.52 -22.03 -32.66
C ILE A 190 -2.17 -22.22 -34.13
N ARG A 191 -1.00 -22.80 -34.41
CA ARG A 191 -0.50 -23.00 -35.78
C ARG A 191 -1.37 -23.96 -36.57
N GLU A 192 -1.76 -25.08 -35.98
CA GLU A 192 -2.56 -26.11 -36.66
C GLU A 192 -4.07 -25.87 -36.55
N LYS A 193 -4.49 -24.82 -35.83
CA LYS A 193 -5.90 -24.47 -35.58
C LYS A 193 -6.72 -25.68 -35.10
N THR A 194 -6.14 -26.49 -34.21
CA THR A 194 -6.75 -27.75 -33.75
C THR A 194 -7.91 -27.55 -32.77
N LYS A 195 -8.25 -26.31 -32.44
CA LYS A 195 -9.34 -25.89 -31.55
C LYS A 195 -10.06 -24.70 -32.15
N SER A 196 -11.31 -24.45 -31.80
CA SER A 196 -11.94 -23.14 -32.02
C SER A 196 -11.39 -22.10 -31.03
N LYS A 197 -11.66 -20.81 -31.27
CA LYS A 197 -11.26 -19.73 -30.35
C LYS A 197 -11.75 -19.96 -28.91
N THR A 198 -13.01 -20.36 -28.74
CA THR A 198 -13.61 -20.59 -27.42
C THR A 198 -12.96 -21.80 -26.73
N GLU A 199 -12.75 -22.90 -27.46
CA GLU A 199 -12.06 -24.08 -26.92
C GLU A 199 -10.60 -23.77 -26.55
N PHE A 200 -9.93 -22.91 -27.33
CA PHE A 200 -8.60 -22.45 -27.01
C PHE A 200 -8.56 -21.59 -25.74
N ILE A 201 -9.50 -20.66 -25.56
CA ILE A 201 -9.59 -19.86 -24.33
C ILE A 201 -9.74 -20.77 -23.11
N SER A 202 -10.66 -21.74 -23.17
CA SER A 202 -10.86 -22.69 -22.06
C SER A 202 -9.62 -23.56 -21.83
N TYR A 203 -8.98 -24.05 -22.89
CA TYR A 203 -7.74 -24.82 -22.80
C TYR A 203 -6.61 -24.01 -22.20
N PHE A 204 -6.39 -22.80 -22.69
CA PHE A 204 -5.31 -21.93 -22.25
C PHE A 204 -5.50 -21.50 -20.79
N THR A 205 -6.75 -21.24 -20.38
CA THR A 205 -7.12 -21.00 -18.98
C THR A 205 -6.71 -22.18 -18.09
N LYS A 206 -7.08 -23.42 -18.47
CA LYS A 206 -6.67 -24.63 -17.73
C LYS A 206 -5.15 -24.81 -17.70
N TYR A 207 -4.49 -24.54 -18.83
CA TYR A 207 -3.04 -24.64 -18.95
C TYR A 207 -2.31 -23.66 -18.04
N ILE A 208 -2.71 -22.37 -18.04
CA ILE A 208 -2.13 -21.35 -17.16
C ILE A 208 -2.41 -21.63 -15.69
N ASN A 209 -3.60 -22.15 -15.36
CA ASN A 209 -3.98 -22.52 -13.99
C ASN A 209 -3.11 -23.60 -13.36
N ARG A 210 -2.29 -24.30 -14.17
CA ARG A 210 -1.23 -25.18 -13.66
C ARG A 210 -0.05 -24.41 -13.09
N PHE A 211 0.04 -23.10 -13.30
CA PHE A 211 1.13 -22.26 -12.83
C PHE A 211 0.64 -21.15 -11.90
N ILE A 212 -0.45 -20.48 -12.27
CA ILE A 212 -1.01 -19.36 -11.52
C ILE A 212 -2.54 -19.33 -11.64
N GLU A 213 -3.23 -18.90 -10.58
CA GLU A 213 -4.69 -18.78 -10.62
C GLU A 213 -5.13 -17.64 -11.56
N ILE A 214 -5.93 -17.97 -12.58
CA ILE A 214 -6.49 -17.03 -13.54
C ILE A 214 -7.92 -17.41 -13.93
N LYS A 215 -8.77 -16.39 -14.08
CA LYS A 215 -10.16 -16.58 -14.51
C LYS A 215 -10.27 -16.54 -16.03
N GLU A 216 -11.23 -17.29 -16.56
CA GLU A 216 -11.43 -17.40 -18.01
C GLU A 216 -11.68 -16.06 -18.70
N TYR A 217 -12.42 -15.13 -18.07
CA TYR A 217 -12.65 -13.79 -18.63
C TYR A 217 -11.36 -12.96 -18.75
N GLU A 218 -10.36 -13.19 -17.88
CA GLU A 218 -9.06 -12.52 -17.97
C GLU A 218 -8.32 -13.03 -19.20
N VAL A 219 -8.41 -14.34 -19.45
CA VAL A 219 -7.85 -14.98 -20.65
C VAL A 219 -8.55 -14.49 -21.91
N GLU A 220 -9.87 -14.44 -21.91
CA GLU A 220 -10.65 -13.91 -23.03
C GLU A 220 -10.25 -12.47 -23.36
N LYS A 221 -10.17 -11.59 -22.36
CA LYS A 221 -9.74 -10.20 -22.54
C LYS A 221 -8.32 -10.11 -23.12
N PHE A 222 -7.41 -10.93 -22.60
CA PHE A 222 -6.05 -11.05 -23.13
C PHE A 222 -6.06 -11.44 -24.62
N ILE A 223 -6.77 -12.52 -24.98
CA ILE A 223 -6.85 -13.02 -26.37
C ILE A 223 -7.48 -11.98 -27.31
N LEU A 224 -8.50 -11.25 -26.87
CA LEU A 224 -9.14 -10.20 -27.68
C LEU A 224 -8.21 -9.04 -28.01
N THR A 225 -7.29 -8.71 -27.10
CA THR A 225 -6.31 -7.63 -27.31
C THR A 225 -5.07 -8.10 -28.07
N HIS A 226 -4.90 -9.41 -28.26
CA HIS A 226 -3.68 -10.01 -28.79
C HIS A 226 -3.68 -10.13 -30.32
N LYS A 227 -2.98 -9.19 -30.98
CA LYS A 227 -2.90 -9.09 -32.45
C LYS A 227 -2.30 -10.31 -33.15
N PHE A 228 -1.54 -11.15 -32.43
CA PHE A 228 -0.84 -12.30 -33.01
C PHE A 228 -1.70 -13.57 -33.12
N ILE A 229 -2.89 -13.58 -32.52
CA ILE A 229 -3.78 -14.74 -32.55
C ILE A 229 -4.88 -14.47 -33.57
N ASN A 230 -4.53 -14.59 -34.85
CA ASN A 230 -5.52 -14.60 -35.94
C ASN A 230 -6.21 -15.97 -35.97
N TRP A 231 -7.26 -16.10 -35.15
CA TRP A 231 -8.22 -17.17 -35.26
C TRP A 231 -8.96 -17.11 -36.60
#